data_AF-A0AAW8AXA2-F1
#
_entry.id   AF-A0AAW8AXA2-F1
#
_cell.length_a   1.000
_cell.length_b   1.000
_cell.length_c   1.000
_cell.angle_alpha   90.00
_cell.angle_beta   90.00
_cell.angle_gamma   90.00
#
_symmetry.space_group_name_H-M   'P 1'
#
loop_
_entity.id
_entity.type
_entity.pdbx_description
1 polymer ?
#
loop_
_entity_poly.entity_id
_entity_poly.type
_entity_poly.pdbx_seq_one_letter_code
_entity_poly.pdbx_strand_id
1 'polypeptide(L)'
;LNLGTPTSEQVQAMLIAAQTANAIKKPWVLDPVGYGSILHWRSEVTDQLMAFQPTIVRGNASEIGTLAGKQVTGKGVGTTLDSSEVYQQAKSLL
;
A
#
# COMPACT_ATOMS: atom_id res chain seq x y z
N LEU A 1 6.30 -6.93 -3.10
CA LEU A 1 6.54 -5.81 -4.03
C LEU A 1 6.77 -4.57 -3.17
N ASN A 2 7.89 -3.88 -3.33
CA ASN A 2 8.29 -2.74 -2.50
C ASN A 2 8.51 -1.50 -3.38
N LEU A 3 7.96 -0.36 -2.97
CA LEU A 3 7.97 0.91 -3.72
C LEU A 3 8.99 1.92 -3.21
N GLY A 4 10.09 1.46 -2.60
CA GLY A 4 11.12 2.30 -1.97
C GLY A 4 11.84 3.23 -2.93
N THR A 5 12.25 2.74 -4.11
CA THR A 5 12.87 3.54 -5.19
C THR A 5 12.65 2.88 -6.57
N PRO A 6 11.39 2.67 -7.00
CA PRO A 6 11.14 1.95 -8.24
C PRO A 6 11.40 2.82 -9.47
N THR A 7 11.85 2.21 -10.56
CA THR A 7 11.78 2.80 -11.91
C THR A 7 10.45 2.49 -12.58
N SER A 8 10.14 3.18 -13.69
CA SER A 8 8.93 2.92 -14.48
C SER A 8 8.85 1.47 -14.99
N GLU A 9 9.98 0.91 -15.43
CA GLU A 9 10.08 -0.48 -15.91
C GLU A 9 9.85 -1.47 -14.77
N GLN A 10 10.37 -1.18 -13.57
CA GLN A 10 10.13 -2.00 -12.38
C GLN A 10 8.66 -1.95 -11.97
N VAL A 11 7.99 -0.79 -12.04
CA VAL A 11 6.54 -0.69 -11.78
C VAL A 11 5.75 -1.53 -12.77
N GLN A 12 6.07 -1.48 -14.06
CA GLN A 12 5.41 -2.33 -15.07
C GLN A 12 5.58 -3.82 -14.73
N ALA A 13 6.80 -4.25 -14.37
CA ALA A 13 7.05 -5.62 -13.95
C ALA A 13 6.29 -5.99 -12.65
N MET A 14 6.18 -5.07 -11.69
CA MET A 14 5.41 -5.26 -10.46
C MET A 14 3.92 -5.48 -10.75
N LEU A 15 3.32 -4.72 -11.66
CA LEU A 15 1.92 -4.87 -12.05
C LEU A 15 1.66 -6.24 -12.68
N ILE A 16 2.53 -6.67 -13.60
CA ILE A 16 2.45 -8.01 -14.23
C ILE A 16 2.59 -9.11 -13.16
N ALA A 17 3.54 -8.96 -12.24
CA ALA A 17 3.77 -9.92 -11.16
C ALA A 17 2.57 -10.01 -10.20
N ALA A 18 1.99 -8.88 -9.82
CA ALA A 18 0.82 -8.82 -8.95
C ALA A 18 -0.42 -9.45 -9.61
N GLN A 19 -0.67 -9.11 -10.88
CA GLN A 19 -1.75 -9.72 -11.67
C GLN A 19 -1.59 -11.24 -11.76
N THR A 20 -0.38 -11.70 -12.08
CA THR A 20 -0.07 -13.14 -12.17
C THR A 20 -0.27 -13.81 -10.82
N ALA A 21 0.26 -13.24 -9.73
CA ALA A 21 0.12 -13.78 -8.39
C ALA A 21 -1.35 -13.93 -7.97
N ASN A 22 -2.20 -12.94 -8.27
CA ASN A 22 -3.64 -13.02 -8.02
C ASN A 22 -4.30 -14.14 -8.85
N ALA A 23 -3.96 -14.25 -10.14
CA ALA A 23 -4.51 -15.28 -11.03
C ALA A 23 -4.19 -16.70 -10.55
N ILE A 24 -2.95 -16.94 -10.09
CA ILE A 24 -2.52 -18.25 -9.60
C ILE A 24 -2.71 -18.44 -8.09
N LYS A 25 -3.39 -17.50 -7.41
CA LYS A 25 -3.61 -17.50 -5.95
C LYS A 25 -2.32 -17.65 -5.14
N LYS A 26 -1.23 -17.08 -5.64
CA LYS A 26 0.06 -17.05 -4.95
C LYS A 26 0.07 -15.91 -3.93
N PRO A 27 0.33 -16.19 -2.65
CA PRO A 27 0.38 -15.15 -1.64
C PRO A 27 1.55 -14.21 -1.89
N TRP A 28 1.34 -12.91 -1.67
CA TRP A 28 2.35 -11.89 -1.87
C TRP A 28 2.17 -10.72 -0.90
N VAL A 29 3.28 -10.01 -0.66
CA VAL A 29 3.35 -8.89 0.28
C VAL A 29 3.51 -7.59 -0.50
N LEU A 30 2.74 -6.56 -0.15
CA LEU A 30 2.94 -5.19 -0.62
C LEU A 30 3.60 -4.35 0.48
N ASP A 31 4.63 -3.61 0.11
CA ASP A 31 5.32 -2.64 0.96
C ASP A 31 5.22 -1.25 0.30
N PRO A 32 4.24 -0.42 0.71
CA PRO A 32 3.83 0.80 0.01
C PRO A 32 4.72 1.99 0.41
N VAL A 33 6.05 1.81 0.37
CA VAL A 33 7.01 2.81 0.85
C VAL A 33 6.76 4.18 0.21
N GLY A 34 6.52 5.17 1.05
CA GLY A 34 6.24 6.54 0.62
C GLY A 34 4.79 6.81 0.22
N TYR A 35 3.86 5.90 0.54
CA TYR A 35 2.43 6.15 0.41
C TYR A 35 2.01 7.37 1.24
N GLY A 36 1.37 8.33 0.59
CA GLY A 36 0.90 9.55 1.22
C GLY A 36 0.68 10.67 0.22
N SER A 37 0.59 11.90 0.73
CA SER A 37 0.32 13.09 -0.07
C SER A 37 1.54 13.65 -0.81
N ILE A 38 2.77 13.26 -0.44
CA ILE A 38 3.99 13.86 -1.00
C ILE A 38 4.42 13.15 -2.29
N LEU A 39 4.46 11.81 -2.28
CA LEU A 39 4.95 11.01 -3.41
C LEU A 39 3.78 10.44 -4.20
N HIS A 40 3.02 11.32 -4.88
CA HIS A 40 1.79 10.98 -5.61
C HIS A 40 1.93 9.76 -6.53
N TRP A 41 3.00 9.71 -7.32
CA TRP A 41 3.25 8.59 -8.22
C TRP A 41 3.33 7.23 -7.50
N ARG A 42 3.95 7.18 -6.32
CA ARG A 42 4.02 5.94 -5.53
C ARG A 42 2.67 5.58 -4.92
N SER A 43 1.89 6.57 -4.51
CA SER A 43 0.53 6.37 -4.02
C SER A 43 -0.36 5.78 -5.10
N GLU A 44 -0.31 6.32 -6.33
CA GLU A 44 -1.05 5.79 -7.48
C GLU A 44 -0.66 4.35 -7.81
N VAL A 45 0.64 4.04 -7.82
CA VAL A 45 1.11 2.67 -8.06
C VAL A 45 0.68 1.73 -6.93
N THR A 46 0.69 2.19 -5.68
CA THR A 46 0.17 1.42 -4.54
C THR A 46 -1.30 1.10 -4.73
N ASP A 47 -2.12 2.07 -5.13
CA ASP A 47 -3.55 1.86 -5.35
C ASP A 47 -3.81 0.83 -6.47
N GLN A 48 -3.04 0.89 -7.56
CA GLN A 48 -3.09 -0.10 -8.64
C GLN A 48 -2.72 -1.50 -8.14
N LEU A 49 -1.66 -1.62 -7.33
CA LEU A 49 -1.22 -2.89 -6.76
C LEU A 49 -2.23 -3.46 -5.75
N MET A 50 -2.90 -2.61 -4.98
CA MET A 50 -3.96 -3.01 -4.04
C MET A 50 -5.15 -3.69 -4.74
N ALA A 51 -5.46 -3.31 -5.99
CA ALA A 51 -6.52 -3.96 -6.77
C ALA A 51 -6.27 -5.45 -7.04
N PHE A 52 -5.00 -5.89 -6.93
CA PHE A 52 -4.61 -7.30 -7.05
C PHE A 52 -4.60 -8.07 -5.72
N GLN A 53 -5.19 -7.50 -4.66
CA GLN A 53 -5.44 -8.15 -3.37
C GLN A 53 -4.18 -8.80 -2.76
N PRO A 54 -3.16 -8.00 -2.37
CA PRO A 54 -2.03 -8.53 -1.62
C PRO A 54 -2.49 -9.27 -0.38
N THR A 55 -1.82 -10.38 -0.06
CA THR A 55 -2.12 -11.17 1.13
C THR A 55 -1.72 -10.45 2.40
N ILE A 56 -0.63 -9.67 2.34
CA ILE A 56 -0.13 -8.87 3.45
C ILE A 56 0.24 -7.49 2.91
N VAL A 57 -0.16 -6.45 3.62
CA VAL A 57 0.37 -5.10 3.46
C VAL A 57 1.23 -4.79 4.68
N ARG A 58 2.50 -4.42 4.45
CA ARG A 58 3.46 -4.06 5.51
C ARG A 58 3.96 -2.65 5.25
N GLY A 59 3.83 -1.77 6.22
CA GLY A 59 4.37 -0.41 6.18
C GLY A 59 4.53 0.13 7.59
N ASN A 60 5.08 1.33 7.72
CA ASN A 60 5.09 2.03 9.00
C ASN A 60 3.67 2.54 9.35
N ALA A 61 3.48 2.98 10.60
CA ALA A 61 2.17 3.40 11.09
C ALA A 61 1.56 4.56 10.27
N SER A 62 2.38 5.54 9.87
CA SER A 62 1.92 6.67 9.04
C SER A 62 1.45 6.21 7.66
N GLU A 63 2.18 5.31 7.00
CA GLU A 63 1.82 4.77 5.69
C GLU A 63 0.53 3.95 5.77
N ILE A 64 0.45 3.03 6.74
CA ILE A 64 -0.72 2.16 6.95
C ILE A 64 -1.94 2.99 7.33
N GLY A 65 -1.79 3.93 8.26
CA GLY A 65 -2.88 4.81 8.68
C GLY A 65 -3.39 5.67 7.53
N THR A 66 -2.50 6.22 6.69
CA THR A 66 -2.91 7.02 5.51
C THR A 66 -3.61 6.16 4.46
N LEU A 67 -3.09 4.95 4.19
CA LEU A 67 -3.69 3.98 3.26
C LEU A 67 -5.09 3.55 3.72
N ALA A 68 -5.24 3.22 5.01
CA ALA A 68 -6.53 2.89 5.60
C ALA A 68 -7.49 4.10 5.62
N GLY A 69 -7.00 5.28 5.99
CA GLY A 69 -7.77 6.52 6.01
C GLY A 69 -8.25 6.97 4.63
N LYS A 70 -7.58 6.59 3.54
CA LYS A 70 -8.10 6.80 2.19
C LYS A 70 -9.29 5.89 1.88
N GLN A 71 -9.25 4.63 2.33
CA GLN A 71 -10.39 3.71 2.19
C GLN A 71 -11.60 4.19 3.02
N VAL A 72 -11.34 4.79 4.19
CA VAL A 72 -12.34 5.38 5.09
C VAL A 72 -12.40 6.90 4.87
N THR A 73 -12.95 7.32 3.73
CA THR A 73 -13.28 8.71 3.36
C THR A 73 -12.95 9.81 4.40
N GLY A 74 -11.74 10.38 4.33
CA GLY A 74 -11.53 11.80 4.65
C GLY A 74 -10.98 12.19 6.03
N LYS A 75 -10.39 11.28 6.82
CA LYS A 75 -9.57 11.71 7.99
C LYS A 75 -8.09 11.65 7.65
N GLY A 76 -7.49 12.84 7.50
CA GLY A 76 -6.03 12.99 7.43
C GLY A 76 -5.39 12.41 8.68
N VAL A 77 -4.35 11.61 8.46
CA VAL A 77 -3.63 10.86 9.50
C VAL A 77 -2.27 11.52 9.71
N GLY A 78 -1.89 11.80 10.95
CA GLY A 78 -0.65 12.46 11.30
C GLY A 78 0.60 11.66 10.90
N THR A 79 1.72 12.34 10.65
CA THR A 79 2.98 11.73 10.15
C THR A 79 3.84 11.07 11.22
N THR A 80 3.43 11.13 12.50
CA THR A 80 4.14 10.60 13.66
C THR A 80 3.19 9.78 14.51
N LEU A 81 2.78 8.62 13.99
CA LEU A 81 1.91 7.71 14.71
C LEU A 81 2.68 6.48 15.18
N ASP A 82 2.29 6.00 16.35
CA ASP A 82 2.64 4.68 16.81
C ASP A 82 1.74 3.62 16.13
N SER A 83 2.25 2.40 15.98
CA SER A 83 1.48 1.30 15.40
C SER A 83 0.18 1.00 16.16
N SER A 84 0.14 1.24 17.47
CA SER A 84 -1.05 1.06 18.30
C SER A 84 -2.18 2.05 17.94
N GLU A 85 -1.84 3.26 17.53
CA GLU A 85 -2.80 4.32 17.17
C GLU A 85 -3.52 4.01 15.86
N VAL A 86 -2.86 3.28 14.95
CA VAL A 86 -3.41 2.96 13.62
C VAL A 86 -4.09 1.61 13.52
N TYR A 87 -4.04 0.80 14.58
CA TYR A 87 -4.57 -0.57 14.57
C TYR A 87 -6.04 -0.64 14.16
N GLN A 88 -6.88 0.26 14.68
CA GLN A 88 -8.32 0.25 14.34
C GLN A 88 -8.58 0.69 12.90
N GLN A 89 -7.84 1.67 12.37
CA GLN A 89 -8.01 2.05 10.97
C GLN A 89 -7.49 0.93 10.05
N ALA A 90 -6.36 0.30 10.39
CA ALA A 90 -5.78 -0.78 9.59
C ALA A 90 -6.73 -1.97 9.35
N LYS A 91 -7.72 -2.19 10.24
CA LYS A 91 -8.76 -3.21 10.02
C LYS A 91 -9.61 -2.97 8.77
N SER A 92 -9.72 -1.74 8.27
CA SER A 92 -10.44 -1.46 7.02
C SER A 92 -9.70 -1.96 5.76
N LEU A 93 -8.47 -2.43 5.90
CA LEU A 93 -7.67 -3.00 4.82
C LEU A 93 -7.82 -4.54 4.74
N LEU A 94 -8.55 -5.15 5.68
CA LEU A 94 -8.95 -6.57 5.68
C LEU A 94 -10.30 -6.74 4.97
#